data_AF-A0A1I2REM5-F1
#
_entry.id   AF-A0A1I2REM5-F1
#
_cell.length_a   1.000
_cell.length_b   1.000
_cell.length_c   1.000
_cell.angle_alpha   90.00
_cell.angle_beta   90.00
_cell.angle_gamma   90.00
#
_symmetry.space_group_name_H-M   'P 1'
#
loop_
_entity.id
_entity.type
_entity.pdbx_description
1 polymer ?
#
loop_
_entity_poly.entity_id
_entity_poly.type
_entity_poly.pdbx_seq_one_letter_code
_entity_poly.pdbx_strand_id
1 'polypeptide(L)'
;MGPIQTVWLDECRKLGIVKCRNSVFGNLYYPITIDPEQLEYGRIHQLWYTTYNGARQFFRLNTNNYHVSGRMRQESPDKIQMKPPVKNNPVRSL
;
A
#
# COMPACT_ATOMS: atom_id res chain seq x y z
N MET A 1 -9.14 -7.43 -4.78
CA MET A 1 -7.94 -6.88 -5.44
C MET A 1 -7.35 -8.01 -6.27
N GLY A 2 -6.94 -7.78 -7.51
CA GLY A 2 -6.30 -8.85 -8.28
C GLY A 2 -4.85 -9.07 -7.86
N PRO A 3 -4.11 -9.95 -8.57
CA PRO A 3 -2.75 -10.33 -8.20
C PRO A 3 -1.82 -9.12 -8.20
N ILE A 4 -0.90 -9.09 -7.24
CA ILE A 4 0.15 -8.09 -7.14
C ILE A 4 1.15 -8.35 -8.26
N GLN A 5 1.46 -7.31 -9.02
CA GLN A 5 2.43 -7.38 -10.10
C GLN A 5 3.77 -6.77 -9.71
N THR A 6 3.74 -5.73 -8.86
CA THR A 6 4.93 -4.95 -8.52
C THR A 6 4.72 -4.28 -7.18
N VAL A 7 5.80 -4.14 -6.41
CA VAL A 7 5.80 -3.38 -5.16
C VAL A 7 6.92 -2.35 -5.20
N TRP A 8 6.66 -1.17 -4.67
CA TRP A 8 7.68 -0.15 -4.41
C TRP A 8 7.70 0.17 -2.93
N LEU A 9 8.85 0.05 -2.28
CA LEU A 9 9.02 0.29 -0.85
C LEU A 9 9.90 1.50 -0.61
N ASP A 10 9.62 2.24 0.46
CA ASP A 10 10.50 3.30 0.94
C ASP A 10 11.81 2.74 1.53
N GLU A 11 12.77 3.62 1.85
CA GLU A 11 14.09 3.20 2.31
C GLU A 11 14.05 2.46 3.65
N CYS A 12 13.08 2.82 4.50
CA CYS A 12 12.85 2.15 5.77
C CYS A 12 11.99 0.88 5.65
N ARG A 13 11.49 0.56 4.45
CA ARG A 13 10.59 -0.57 4.16
C ARG A 13 9.35 -0.59 5.07
N LYS A 14 8.85 0.58 5.48
CA LYS A 14 7.64 0.74 6.30
C LYS A 14 6.43 1.17 5.49
N LEU A 15 6.66 1.84 4.36
CA LEU A 15 5.61 2.35 3.49
C LEU A 15 5.92 1.99 2.05
N GLY A 16 4.88 1.92 1.22
CA GLY A 16 5.06 1.58 -0.17
C GLY A 16 3.83 1.75 -1.02
N ILE A 17 3.95 1.27 -2.25
CA ILE A 17 2.87 1.20 -3.22
C ILE A 17 2.87 -0.19 -3.82
N VAL A 18 1.71 -0.85 -3.86
CA VAL A 18 1.53 -2.08 -4.65
C VAL A 18 0.77 -1.78 -5.93
N LYS A 19 1.23 -2.33 -7.06
CA LYS A 19 0.49 -2.37 -8.32
C LYS A 19 -0.21 -3.72 -8.44
N CYS A 20 -1.50 -3.67 -8.68
CA CYS A 20 -2.33 -4.85 -8.89
C CYS A 20 -3.13 -4.72 -10.18
N ARG A 21 -3.41 -5.85 -10.83
CA ARG A 21 -4.33 -5.87 -11.96
C ARG A 21 -5.78 -5.95 -11.46
N ASN A 22 -6.66 -5.20 -12.09
CA ASN A 22 -8.10 -5.19 -11.89
C ASN A 22 -8.75 -5.45 -13.25
N SER A 23 -9.82 -6.24 -13.27
CA SER A 23 -10.51 -6.64 -14.50
C SER A 23 -11.25 -5.49 -15.19
N VAL A 24 -11.70 -4.48 -14.43
CA VAL A 24 -12.48 -3.34 -14.91
C VAL A 24 -11.58 -2.15 -15.22
N PHE A 25 -10.70 -1.79 -14.29
CA PHE A 25 -9.90 -0.55 -14.36
C PHE A 25 -8.47 -0.75 -14.86
N GLY A 26 -8.07 -1.98 -15.18
CA GLY A 26 -6.69 -2.29 -15.58
C GLY A 26 -5.75 -2.23 -14.39
N ASN A 27 -4.75 -1.32 -14.40
CA ASN A 27 -3.77 -1.26 -13.31
C ASN A 27 -4.24 -0.33 -12.20
N LEU A 28 -4.22 -0.84 -10.96
CA LEU A 28 -4.51 -0.07 -9.77
C LEU A 28 -3.28 -0.03 -8.85
N TYR A 29 -3.07 1.11 -8.23
CA TYR A 29 -1.94 1.41 -7.35
C TYR A 29 -2.46 1.73 -5.96
N TYR A 30 -2.07 0.93 -4.97
CA TYR A 30 -2.53 1.07 -3.58
C TYR A 30 -1.37 1.51 -2.69
N PRO A 31 -1.49 2.63 -1.97
CA PRO A 31 -0.62 2.93 -0.85
C PRO A 31 -0.75 1.86 0.24
N ILE A 32 0.39 1.45 0.80
CA ILE A 32 0.47 0.38 1.80
C ILE A 32 1.39 0.77 2.96
N THR A 33 1.10 0.21 4.13
CA THR A 33 2.02 0.08 5.25
C THR A 33 2.59 -1.33 5.28
N ILE A 34 3.81 -1.47 5.76
CA ILE A 34 4.42 -2.76 6.07
C ILE A 34 4.61 -2.86 7.57
N ASP A 35 4.18 -3.96 8.14
CA ASP A 35 4.68 -4.44 9.42
C ASP A 35 6.01 -5.18 9.17
N PRO A 36 7.16 -4.63 9.56
CA PRO A 36 8.46 -5.25 9.30
C PRO A 36 8.69 -6.53 10.11
N GLU A 37 8.00 -6.72 11.24
CA GLU A 37 8.15 -7.92 12.07
C GLU A 37 7.38 -9.09 11.47
N GLN A 38 6.20 -8.83 10.90
CA GLN A 38 5.37 -9.85 10.28
C GLN A 38 5.59 -9.97 8.76
N LEU A 39 6.33 -9.02 8.15
CA LEU A 39 6.45 -8.84 6.69
C LEU A 39 5.08 -8.71 6.00
N GLU A 40 4.13 -8.11 6.70
CA GLU A 40 2.73 -8.05 6.30
C GLU A 40 2.35 -6.67 5.79
N TYR A 41 1.45 -6.66 4.81
CA TYR A 41 1.01 -5.44 4.13
C TYR A 41 -0.40 -5.04 4.58
N GLY A 42 -0.51 -3.84 5.12
CA GLY A 42 -1.78 -3.17 5.34
C GLY A 42 -2.07 -2.20 4.20
N ARG A 43 -3.27 -2.24 3.62
CA ARG A 43 -3.72 -1.15 2.73
C ARG A 43 -3.98 0.09 3.57
N ILE A 44 -3.48 1.23 3.12
CA ILE A 44 -3.80 2.50 3.76
C ILE A 44 -5.20 2.90 3.30
N HIS A 45 -6.16 2.78 4.21
CA HIS A 45 -7.58 3.01 3.94
C HIS A 45 -8.12 2.12 2.80
N GLN A 46 -9.20 2.56 2.13
CA GLN A 46 -9.74 1.97 0.90
C GLN A 46 -9.31 2.75 -0.35
N LEU A 47 -8.14 3.39 -0.31
CA LEU A 47 -7.66 4.26 -1.38
C LEU A 47 -6.91 3.47 -2.46
N TRP A 48 -7.14 3.86 -3.71
CA TRP A 48 -6.43 3.37 -4.87
C TRP A 48 -6.32 4.47 -5.92
N TYR A 49 -5.33 4.33 -6.78
CA TYR A 49 -5.04 5.26 -7.85
C TYR A 49 -4.88 4.51 -9.16
N THR A 50 -5.09 5.20 -10.28
CA THR A 50 -4.86 4.64 -11.62
C THR A 50 -3.41 4.82 -12.08
N THR A 51 -2.60 5.57 -11.33
CA THR A 51 -1.18 5.81 -11.63
C THR A 51 -0.30 5.69 -10.38
N TYR A 52 0.95 5.26 -10.58
CA TYR A 52 1.98 5.27 -9.54
C TYR A 52 2.21 6.67 -8.97
N ASN A 53 2.27 7.68 -9.83
CA ASN A 53 2.50 9.06 -9.39
C ASN A 53 1.38 9.59 -8.50
N GLY A 54 0.12 9.27 -8.81
CA GLY A 54 -1.02 9.61 -7.94
C GLY A 54 -0.87 8.97 -6.55
N ALA A 55 -0.57 7.68 -6.52
CA ALA A 55 -0.31 6.97 -5.26
C ALA A 55 0.93 7.52 -4.52
N ARG A 56 1.93 8.05 -5.23
CA ARG A 56 3.12 8.65 -4.63
C ARG A 56 2.85 10.02 -4.03
N GLN A 57 1.96 10.81 -4.65
CA GLN A 57 1.56 12.12 -4.15
C GLN A 57 0.77 12.03 -2.85
N PHE A 58 0.03 10.94 -2.61
CA PHE A 58 -0.62 10.67 -1.33
C PHE A 58 0.32 10.85 -0.13
N PHE A 59 1.56 10.34 -0.22
CA PHE A 59 2.56 10.44 0.85
C PHE A 59 3.24 11.82 0.96
N ARG A 60 2.95 12.73 0.03
CA ARG A 60 3.47 14.10 -0.01
C ARG A 60 2.46 15.13 0.50
N LEU A 61 1.19 14.72 0.66
CA LEU A 61 0.18 15.58 1.26
C LEU A 61 0.55 15.85 2.72
N ASN A 62 0.63 17.13 3.06
CA ASN A 62 0.96 17.63 4.41
C ASN A 62 -0.09 17.24 5.47
N THR A 63 -1.29 16.88 5.06
CA THR A 63 -2.38 16.43 5.94
C THR A 63 -2.31 14.94 6.28
N ASN A 64 -1.32 14.21 5.75
CA ASN A 64 -1.27 12.77 5.87
C ASN A 64 -0.22 12.31 6.87
N ASN A 65 -0.56 11.37 7.75
CA ASN A 65 0.36 10.84 8.76
C ASN A 65 1.39 9.84 8.19
N TYR A 66 1.29 9.50 6.91
CA TYR A 66 2.19 8.55 6.24
C TYR A 66 3.26 9.29 5.45
N HIS A 67 4.46 9.38 6.01
CA HIS A 67 5.62 9.99 5.38
C HIS A 67 6.67 8.95 5.01
N VAL A 68 6.89 8.84 3.71
CA VAL A 68 7.89 7.98 3.07
C VAL A 68 9.31 8.45 3.35
N SER A 69 10.19 7.51 3.70
CA SER A 69 11.62 7.79 3.80
C SER A 69 12.29 7.66 2.42
N GLY A 70 12.91 8.76 1.97
CA GLY A 70 13.76 8.78 0.77
C GLY A 70 13.09 8.30 -0.52
N ARG A 71 13.87 7.63 -1.38
CA ARG A 71 13.40 7.14 -2.69
C ARG A 71 12.78 5.76 -2.56
N MET A 72 11.60 5.58 -3.16
CA MET A 72 11.01 4.25 -3.25
C MET A 72 11.76 3.39 -4.28
N ARG A 73 12.02 2.13 -3.93
CA ARG A 73 12.69 1.15 -4.79
C ARG A 73 11.73 0.04 -5.14
N GLN A 74 11.80 -0.41 -6.39
CA GLN A 74 10.99 -1.51 -6.88
C GLN A 74 11.51 -2.84 -6.33
N GLU A 75 10.59 -3.66 -5.84
CA GLU A 75 10.86 -4.99 -5.28
C GLU A 75 10.03 -6.05 -6.00
N SER A 76 10.56 -7.26 -6.09
CA SER A 76 9.83 -8.40 -6.64
C SER A 76 8.68 -8.82 -5.70
N PRO A 77 7.47 -9.10 -6.23
CA PRO A 77 6.31 -9.51 -5.43
C PRO A 77 6.49 -10.87 -4.75
N ASP A 78 7.46 -11.68 -5.18
CA ASP A 78 7.69 -13.04 -4.67
C ASP A 78 8.16 -13.08 -3.20
N LYS A 79 8.54 -11.92 -2.64
CA LYS A 79 9.01 -11.79 -1.25
C LYS A 79 7.93 -11.30 -0.28
N ILE A 80 6.66 -11.25 -0.70
CA ILE A 80 5.64 -10.36 -0.11
C ILE A 80 4.32 -11.11 0.13
N GLN A 81 3.89 -11.24 1.39
CA GLN A 81 2.60 -11.84 1.77
C GLN A 81 1.63 -10.76 2.29
N MET A 82 0.54 -10.46 1.57
CA MET A 82 -0.46 -9.48 2.03
C MET A 82 -1.53 -10.12 2.93
N LYS A 83 -1.87 -9.46 4.06
CA LYS A 83 -3.10 -9.78 4.78
C LYS A 83 -4.31 -9.04 4.17
N PRO A 84 -5.51 -9.63 4.25
CA PRO A 84 -6.73 -8.90 3.96
C PRO A 84 -6.84 -7.68 4.90
N PRO A 85 -7.51 -6.61 4.48
CA PRO A 85 -7.71 -5.45 5.35
C PRO A 85 -8.33 -5.90 6.67
N VAL A 86 -7.77 -5.45 7.79
CA VAL A 86 -8.41 -5.62 9.10
C VAL A 86 -9.77 -4.95 9.00
N LYS A 87 -10.85 -5.74 9.05
CA LYS A 87 -12.19 -5.18 9.20
C LYS A 87 -12.16 -4.43 10.52
N ASN A 88 -12.35 -3.11 10.49
CA ASN A 88 -12.60 -2.35 11.71
C ASN A 88 -13.75 -3.07 12.43
N ASN A 89 -13.48 -3.67 13.59
CA ASN A 89 -14.55 -4.12 14.45
C ASN A 89 -15.39 -2.88 14.73
N PRO A 90 -16.72 -2.92 14.56
CA PRO A 90 -17.55 -1.86 15.09
C PRO A 90 -17.22 -1.79 16.57
N VAL A 91 -16.78 -0.63 17.02
CA VAL A 91 -16.62 -0.30 18.43
C VAL A 91 -17.92 -0.78 19.09
N ARG A 92 -17.82 -1.78 19.98
CA ARG A 92 -18.97 -2.14 20.82
C ARG A 92 -19.27 -0.89 21.63
N SER A 93 -20.37 -0.22 21.27
CA SER A 93 -20.98 0.78 22.12
C SER A 93 -21.18 0.16 23.50
N LEU A 94 -20.56 0.77 24.51
CA LEU A 94 -20.84 0.51 25.91
C LEU A 94 -22.27 0.89 26.25
#